data_AF-A0A2S7U1E5-F1
#
_entry.id   AF-A0A2S7U1E5-F1
#
_cell.length_a   1.000
_cell.length_b   1.000
_cell.length_c   1.000
_cell.angle_alpha   90.00
_cell.angle_beta   90.00
_cell.angle_gamma   90.00
#
_symmetry.space_group_name_H-M   'P 1'
#
loop_
_entity.id
_entity.type
_entity.pdbx_description
1 polymer ?
#
loop_
_entity_poly.entity_id
_entity_poly.type
_entity_poly.pdbx_seq_one_letter_code
_entity_poly.pdbx_strand_id
1 'polypeptide(L)'
;MPTKPRLLNVRDWLLRPLVWTGAYAVVWCLLWIDAHAWFRLGVWSLTIGFLSALPVCYYWIRRRRHSSLVVRRAVLSISYIPLWQLAAHLPHHSFSYALAETINQIGTAVAFFLGLGWAVWWIDRETKRAPDPNSKKHIWDPRQLVAWYFGRKNNKLHQSIFTLLTYTCLFGTMALILTRLSGCSIYESPIGGGEEKQLRQIVKIQKVINKKYVINPYSSILFNPPPIDDIELQVLEVTEHLYKIGQGKGDGAGFSAGTTRGKVRFIRLKYNGGDWQQDMDRGSDLNLLTDGHPVSDRPEPMEIGRLKSFPARKSPPMVYMTGQQKISLSGKEIKIMRSYLLENHAMLFGDNGGSSGWEGQFISMMQKILPKVEPISVYLDHTIHRIPYPLPRLPIVAPHGRSDALGWVVDGRLVAYYHPGDIGDAWADGHSGVPREVWESSYQLGVNIIYYAHS
;
A
#
# COMPACT_ATOMS: atom_id res chain seq x y z
N MET A 1 61.48 -29.30 -8.59
CA MET A 1 60.17 -30.01 -8.52
C MET A 1 59.07 -28.96 -8.39
N PRO A 2 58.05 -28.94 -9.26
CA PRO A 2 56.96 -27.97 -9.15
C PRO A 2 56.01 -28.38 -8.03
N THR A 3 55.66 -27.42 -7.17
CA THR A 3 54.70 -27.56 -6.08
C THR A 3 53.30 -27.83 -6.64
N LYS A 4 52.72 -29.00 -6.33
CA LYS A 4 51.33 -29.32 -6.69
C LYS A 4 50.37 -28.29 -6.07
N PRO A 5 49.39 -27.76 -6.82
CA PRO A 5 48.37 -26.87 -6.26
C PRO A 5 47.49 -27.66 -5.28
N ARG A 6 47.34 -27.14 -4.06
CA ARG A 6 46.39 -27.68 -3.06
C ARG A 6 44.97 -27.59 -3.64
N LEU A 7 44.39 -28.73 -4.00
CA LEU A 7 42.95 -28.86 -4.25
C LEU A 7 42.21 -28.48 -2.97
N LEU A 8 41.55 -27.31 -2.99
CA LEU A 8 40.66 -26.86 -1.92
C LEU A 8 39.48 -27.83 -1.83
N ASN A 9 39.46 -28.63 -0.77
CA ASN A 9 38.39 -29.57 -0.49
C ASN A 9 37.08 -28.77 -0.23
N VAL A 10 36.02 -29.03 -0.99
CA VAL A 10 34.75 -28.27 -0.93
C VAL A 10 34.16 -28.25 0.48
N ARG A 11 34.38 -29.34 1.25
CA ARG A 11 33.97 -29.47 2.64
C ARG A 11 34.67 -28.47 3.58
N ASP A 12 35.98 -28.23 3.37
CA ASP A 12 36.77 -27.27 4.14
C ASP A 12 36.47 -25.82 3.74
N TRP A 13 35.97 -25.61 2.51
CA TRP A 13 35.49 -24.31 2.06
C TRP A 13 34.13 -23.94 2.66
N LEU A 14 33.17 -24.89 2.71
CA LEU A 14 31.85 -24.71 3.32
C LEU A 14 31.91 -24.48 4.84
N LEU A 15 32.91 -25.04 5.53
CA LEU A 15 33.12 -24.83 6.96
C LEU A 15 33.76 -23.47 7.29
N ARG A 16 34.10 -22.65 6.29
CA ARG A 16 34.64 -21.32 6.56
C ARG A 16 33.55 -20.43 7.13
N PRO A 17 33.79 -19.78 8.28
CA PRO A 17 32.80 -18.92 8.91
C PRO A 17 32.36 -17.73 8.05
N LEU A 18 33.18 -17.32 7.08
CA LEU A 18 32.83 -16.32 6.06
C LEU A 18 31.69 -16.79 5.14
N VAL A 19 31.65 -18.09 4.81
CA VAL A 19 30.59 -18.68 3.98
C VAL A 19 29.28 -18.72 4.76
N TRP A 20 29.32 -19.10 6.04
CA TRP A 20 28.15 -19.08 6.93
C TRP A 20 27.60 -17.67 7.16
N THR A 21 28.46 -16.66 7.30
CA THR A 21 27.99 -15.26 7.38
C THR A 21 27.37 -14.77 6.08
N GLY A 22 27.91 -15.17 4.94
CA GLY A 22 27.34 -14.83 3.63
C GLY A 22 25.99 -15.50 3.41
N ALA A 23 25.87 -16.79 3.74
CA ALA A 23 24.62 -17.53 3.67
C ALA A 23 23.54 -16.91 4.57
N TYR A 24 23.90 -16.56 5.81
CA TYR A 24 23.00 -15.87 6.72
C TYR A 24 22.53 -14.51 6.17
N ALA A 25 23.44 -13.71 5.60
CA ALA A 25 23.08 -12.43 5.01
C ALA A 25 22.06 -12.59 3.86
N VAL A 26 22.23 -13.62 3.01
CA VAL A 26 21.26 -13.92 1.94
C VAL A 26 19.90 -14.31 2.51
N VAL A 27 19.86 -15.23 3.48
CA VAL A 27 18.61 -15.65 4.14
C VAL A 27 17.91 -14.46 4.79
N TRP A 28 18.67 -13.63 5.50
CA TRP A 28 18.14 -12.43 6.14
C TRP A 28 17.58 -11.42 5.12
N CYS A 29 18.26 -11.20 3.99
CA CYS A 29 17.74 -10.35 2.91
C CYS A 29 16.44 -10.91 2.33
N LEU A 30 16.31 -12.23 2.16
CA LEU A 30 15.06 -12.85 1.69
C LEU A 30 13.92 -12.67 2.69
N LEU A 31 14.19 -12.81 3.99
CA LEU A 31 13.21 -12.56 5.04
C LEU A 31 12.78 -11.09 5.06
N TRP A 32 13.71 -10.16 4.88
CA TRP A 32 13.42 -8.73 4.78
C TRP A 32 12.57 -8.40 3.54
N ILE A 33 12.90 -8.96 2.37
CA ILE A 33 12.11 -8.80 1.14
C ILE A 33 10.70 -9.38 1.34
N ASP A 34 10.57 -10.54 1.99
CA ASP A 34 9.25 -11.11 2.24
C ASP A 34 8.42 -10.23 3.19
N ALA A 35 9.02 -9.74 4.27
CA ALA A 35 8.37 -8.89 5.25
C ALA A 35 7.83 -7.58 4.64
N HIS A 36 8.54 -6.99 3.67
CA HIS A 36 8.22 -5.67 3.10
C HIS A 36 7.62 -5.70 1.69
N ALA A 37 7.81 -6.76 0.89
CA ALA A 37 7.44 -6.78 -0.52
C ALA A 37 6.59 -7.98 -0.93
N TRP A 38 6.91 -9.21 -0.47
CA TRP A 38 6.17 -10.40 -0.94
C TRP A 38 5.01 -10.82 -0.07
N PHE A 39 5.05 -10.55 1.23
CA PHE A 39 4.01 -10.88 2.20
C PHE A 39 3.58 -12.37 2.19
N ARG A 40 4.51 -13.31 1.93
CA ARG A 40 4.16 -14.75 1.85
C ARG A 40 4.23 -15.45 3.19
N LEU A 41 5.14 -15.04 4.07
CA LEU A 41 5.29 -15.61 5.40
C LEU A 41 4.40 -14.87 6.39
N GLY A 42 3.83 -15.65 7.31
CA GLY A 42 3.08 -15.12 8.46
C GLY A 42 4.00 -14.44 9.47
N VAL A 43 3.40 -13.67 10.39
CA VAL A 43 4.12 -12.84 11.36
C VAL A 43 5.09 -13.68 12.21
N TRP A 44 4.65 -14.84 12.70
CA TRP A 44 5.46 -15.74 13.53
C TRP A 44 6.66 -16.33 12.81
N SER A 45 6.48 -16.78 11.56
CA SER A 45 7.57 -17.33 10.75
C SER A 45 8.66 -16.29 10.51
N LEU A 46 8.27 -15.05 10.23
CA LEU A 46 9.20 -13.92 10.08
C LEU A 46 9.90 -13.60 11.40
N THR A 47 9.20 -13.66 12.54
CA THR A 47 9.81 -13.42 13.86
C THR A 47 10.87 -14.46 14.19
N ILE A 48 10.63 -15.75 13.96
CA ILE A 48 11.63 -16.80 14.14
C ILE A 48 12.87 -16.51 13.27
N GLY A 49 12.63 -16.11 12.01
CA GLY A 49 13.67 -15.68 11.10
C GLY A 49 14.50 -14.51 11.64
N PHE A 50 13.86 -13.42 12.08
CA PHE A 50 14.57 -12.26 12.62
C PHE A 50 15.22 -12.51 13.98
N LEU A 51 14.66 -13.38 14.84
CA LEU A 51 15.25 -13.76 16.13
C LEU A 51 16.59 -14.46 15.97
N SER A 52 16.82 -15.13 14.84
CA SER A 52 18.12 -15.74 14.52
C SER A 52 19.26 -14.71 14.43
N ALA A 53 18.96 -13.41 14.32
CA ALA A 53 19.94 -12.34 14.41
C ALA A 53 20.66 -12.28 15.76
N LEU A 54 19.98 -12.57 16.87
CA LEU A 54 20.56 -12.48 18.22
C LEU A 54 21.79 -13.39 18.40
N PRO A 55 21.71 -14.71 18.18
CA PRO A 55 22.87 -15.58 18.34
C PRO A 55 23.98 -15.29 17.31
N VAL A 56 23.62 -14.88 16.09
CA VAL A 56 24.59 -14.54 15.04
C VAL A 56 25.38 -13.27 15.40
N CYS A 57 24.69 -12.20 15.79
CA CYS A 57 25.32 -10.96 16.24
C CYS A 57 26.17 -11.18 17.50
N TYR A 58 25.67 -11.97 18.45
CA TYR A 58 26.44 -12.36 19.64
C TYR A 58 27.74 -13.08 19.25
N TYR A 59 27.66 -14.04 18.34
CA TYR A 59 28.82 -14.77 17.83
C TYR A 59 29.84 -13.84 17.16
N TRP A 60 29.38 -12.90 16.31
CA TRP A 60 30.26 -11.93 15.65
C TRP A 60 31.00 -11.04 16.65
N ILE A 61 30.28 -10.50 17.63
CA ILE A 61 30.84 -9.63 18.67
C ILE A 61 31.85 -10.41 19.53
N ARG A 62 31.49 -11.62 19.98
CA ARG A 62 32.35 -12.46 20.82
C ARG A 62 33.63 -12.85 20.09
N ARG A 63 33.52 -13.27 18.83
CA ARG A 63 34.68 -13.70 18.03
C ARG A 63 35.68 -12.58 17.77
N ARG A 64 35.21 -11.35 17.58
CA ARG A 64 36.04 -10.19 17.29
C ARG A 64 36.38 -9.35 18.52
N ARG A 65 36.05 -9.83 19.74
CA ARG A 65 36.30 -9.15 21.01
C ARG A 65 37.76 -8.80 21.25
N HIS A 66 38.72 -9.57 20.73
CA HIS A 66 40.15 -9.30 20.87
C HIS A 66 40.79 -8.63 19.63
N SER A 67 40.01 -8.33 18.60
CA SER A 67 40.51 -7.63 17.41
C SER A 67 40.76 -6.14 17.68
N SER A 68 41.31 -5.41 16.70
CA SER A 68 41.53 -3.97 16.80
C SER A 68 40.23 -3.19 17.03
N LEU A 69 40.34 -1.99 17.62
CA LEU A 69 39.18 -1.15 17.95
C LEU A 69 38.28 -0.87 16.73
N VAL A 70 38.90 -0.65 15.56
CA VAL A 70 38.19 -0.43 14.29
C VAL A 70 37.35 -1.65 13.90
N VAL A 71 37.93 -2.85 14.02
CA VAL A 71 37.21 -4.09 13.69
C VAL A 71 36.05 -4.32 14.67
N ARG A 72 36.22 -4.02 15.96
CA ARG A 72 35.13 -4.13 16.95
C ARG A 72 33.98 -3.18 16.62
N ARG A 73 34.29 -1.91 16.32
CA ARG A 73 33.27 -0.92 15.92
C ARG A 73 32.57 -1.33 14.64
N ALA A 74 33.30 -1.84 13.64
CA ALA A 74 32.71 -2.29 12.38
C ALA A 74 31.72 -3.45 12.59
N VAL A 75 32.08 -4.41 13.45
CA VAL A 75 31.19 -5.53 13.79
C VAL A 75 29.94 -5.04 14.52
N LEU A 76 30.05 -4.09 15.44
CA LEU A 76 28.89 -3.49 16.10
C LEU A 76 27.97 -2.76 15.11
N SER A 77 28.56 -1.99 14.19
CA SER A 77 27.83 -1.29 13.13
C SER A 77 27.11 -2.25 12.16
N ILE A 78 27.72 -3.38 11.82
CA ILE A 78 27.09 -4.39 10.95
C ILE A 78 25.97 -5.12 11.71
N SER A 79 26.18 -5.46 12.99
CA SER A 79 25.16 -6.08 13.84
C SER A 79 23.96 -5.17 14.11
N TYR A 80 24.10 -3.86 13.98
CA TYR A 80 23.01 -2.91 14.17
C TYR A 80 21.83 -3.17 13.23
N ILE A 81 22.09 -3.42 11.94
CA ILE A 81 21.03 -3.59 10.91
C ILE A 81 20.05 -4.72 11.27
N PRO A 82 20.48 -5.98 11.47
CA PRO A 82 19.56 -7.07 11.75
C PRO A 82 18.86 -6.93 13.11
N LEU A 83 19.53 -6.32 14.10
CA LEU A 83 18.93 -6.06 15.42
C LEU A 83 17.87 -4.96 15.38
N TRP A 84 18.12 -3.90 14.62
CA TRP A 84 17.15 -2.83 14.41
C TRP A 84 15.90 -3.37 13.70
N GLN A 85 16.06 -4.16 12.65
CA GLN A 85 14.91 -4.73 11.93
C GLN A 85 14.12 -5.72 12.79
N LEU A 86 14.79 -6.52 13.63
CA LEU A 86 14.10 -7.33 14.65
C LEU A 86 13.28 -6.44 15.59
N ALA A 87 13.86 -5.36 16.11
CA ALA A 87 13.15 -4.42 16.99
C ALA A 87 11.97 -3.74 16.29
N ALA A 88 12.09 -3.42 15.00
CA ALA A 88 10.99 -2.87 14.20
C ALA A 88 9.90 -3.90 13.88
N HIS A 89 10.24 -5.20 13.84
CA HIS A 89 9.29 -6.29 13.59
C HIS A 89 8.45 -6.63 14.82
N LEU A 90 9.01 -6.57 16.03
CA LEU A 90 8.32 -6.98 17.26
C LEU A 90 6.94 -6.31 17.51
N PRO A 91 6.74 -5.00 17.26
CA PRO A 91 5.44 -4.36 17.48
C PRO A 91 4.27 -4.93 16.65
N HIS A 92 4.55 -5.66 15.56
CA HIS A 92 3.51 -6.27 14.74
C HIS A 92 2.72 -7.37 15.48
N HIS A 93 3.30 -7.99 16.52
CA HIS A 93 2.58 -8.96 17.36
C HIS A 93 1.48 -8.34 18.21
N SER A 94 1.61 -7.05 18.53
CA SER A 94 0.61 -6.28 19.26
C SER A 94 -0.13 -5.32 18.35
N PHE A 95 -0.13 -5.60 17.03
CA PHE A 95 -0.73 -4.78 15.97
C PHE A 95 -0.33 -3.29 16.01
N SER A 96 0.79 -2.97 16.67
CA SER A 96 1.23 -1.60 16.92
C SER A 96 2.04 -1.07 15.73
N TYR A 97 1.39 -0.88 14.58
CA TYR A 97 2.03 -0.45 13.33
C TYR A 97 2.66 0.96 13.44
N ALA A 98 2.06 1.86 14.23
CA ALA A 98 2.62 3.18 14.50
C ALA A 98 3.97 3.10 15.26
N LEU A 99 4.09 2.17 16.20
CA LEU A 99 5.34 1.93 16.92
C LEU A 99 6.41 1.32 16.00
N ALA A 100 6.02 0.37 15.14
CA ALA A 100 6.95 -0.18 14.14
C ALA A 100 7.48 0.91 13.19
N GLU A 101 6.60 1.82 12.74
CA GLU A 101 6.97 2.93 11.86
C GLU A 101 7.93 3.92 12.55
N THR A 102 7.66 4.30 13.80
CA THR A 102 8.56 5.18 14.56
C THR A 102 9.93 4.54 14.80
N ILE A 103 9.98 3.24 15.12
CA ILE A 103 11.25 2.50 15.24
C ILE A 103 12.00 2.45 13.90
N ASN A 104 11.28 2.29 12.77
CA ASN A 104 11.88 2.33 11.44
C ASN A 104 12.43 3.72 11.10
N GLN A 105 11.73 4.79 11.43
CA GLN A 105 12.19 6.16 11.19
C GLN A 105 13.45 6.48 12.01
N ILE A 106 13.42 6.19 13.32
CA ILE A 106 14.57 6.39 14.22
C ILE A 106 15.74 5.56 13.74
N GLY A 107 15.52 4.28 13.41
CA GLY A 107 16.62 3.42 13.01
C GLY A 107 17.19 3.73 11.63
N THR A 108 16.39 4.26 10.71
CA THR A 108 16.88 4.80 9.43
C THR A 108 17.77 6.01 9.67
N ALA A 109 17.39 6.91 10.57
CA ALA A 109 18.22 8.05 10.96
C ALA A 109 19.54 7.60 11.62
N VAL A 110 19.49 6.63 12.53
CA VAL A 110 20.69 6.06 13.14
C VAL A 110 21.58 5.40 12.09
N ALA A 111 21.03 4.58 11.18
CA ALA A 111 21.76 3.96 10.08
C ALA A 111 22.46 4.99 9.18
N PHE A 112 21.78 6.11 8.89
CA PHE A 112 22.34 7.23 8.14
C PHE A 112 23.59 7.79 8.83
N PHE A 113 23.49 8.17 10.11
CA PHE A 113 24.62 8.74 10.85
C PHE A 113 25.75 7.75 11.10
N LEU A 114 25.42 6.47 11.33
CA LEU A 114 26.40 5.40 11.49
C LEU A 114 27.24 5.23 10.22
N GLY A 115 26.59 5.13 9.06
CA GLY A 115 27.28 5.02 7.78
C GLY A 115 28.02 6.30 7.39
N LEU A 116 27.48 7.49 7.71
CA LEU A 116 28.17 8.77 7.51
C LEU A 116 29.47 8.81 8.33
N GLY A 117 29.42 8.38 9.59
CA GLY A 117 30.61 8.28 10.44
C GLY A 117 31.69 7.37 9.84
N TRP A 118 31.29 6.23 9.26
CA TRP A 118 32.21 5.34 8.53
C TRP A 118 32.76 5.97 7.25
N ALA A 119 31.93 6.67 6.48
CA ALA A 119 32.34 7.35 5.26
C ALA A 119 33.37 8.45 5.54
N VAL A 120 33.11 9.28 6.56
CA VAL A 120 34.04 10.33 7.01
C VAL A 120 35.35 9.73 7.52
N TRP A 121 35.27 8.69 8.36
CA TRP A 121 36.47 8.00 8.85
C TRP A 121 37.30 7.37 7.72
N TRP A 122 36.63 6.74 6.75
CA TRP A 122 37.28 6.12 5.60
C TRP A 122 38.02 7.17 4.76
N ILE A 123 37.36 8.28 4.44
CA ILE A 123 37.98 9.36 3.66
C ILE A 123 39.15 9.97 4.42
N ASP A 124 39.00 10.31 5.70
CA ASP A 124 40.12 10.87 6.49
C ASP A 124 41.32 9.90 6.58
N ARG A 125 41.05 8.60 6.69
CA ARG A 125 42.10 7.57 6.69
C ARG A 125 42.84 7.49 5.36
N GLU A 126 42.12 7.53 4.24
CA GLU A 126 42.73 7.46 2.91
C GLU A 126 43.43 8.77 2.55
N THR A 127 42.90 9.93 2.96
CA THR A 127 43.58 11.22 2.83
C THR A 127 44.94 11.22 3.53
N LYS A 128 45.03 10.63 4.73
CA LYS A 128 46.30 10.50 5.47
C LYS A 128 47.32 9.54 4.82
N ARG A 129 46.84 8.65 3.95
CA ARG A 129 47.68 7.67 3.23
C ARG A 129 48.05 8.13 1.83
N ALA A 130 47.36 9.14 1.32
CA ALA A 130 47.62 9.67 0.00
C ALA A 130 49.02 10.28 -0.04
N PRO A 131 49.88 9.86 -0.98
CA PRO A 131 51.19 10.48 -1.17
C PRO A 131 51.01 11.93 -1.66
N ASP A 132 51.97 12.80 -1.33
CA ASP A 132 51.99 14.16 -1.87
C ASP A 132 52.09 14.11 -3.40
N PRO A 133 51.23 14.86 -4.11
CA PRO A 133 51.14 14.77 -5.56
C PRO A 133 52.39 15.36 -6.22
N ASN A 134 53.16 14.51 -6.89
CA ASN A 134 54.40 14.92 -7.54
C ASN A 134 54.20 15.43 -9.00
N SER A 135 53.00 15.91 -9.37
CA SER A 135 52.73 16.33 -10.76
C SER A 135 51.70 17.46 -10.90
N LYS A 136 51.91 18.33 -11.91
CA LYS A 136 51.00 19.43 -12.32
C LYS A 136 49.70 18.96 -13.01
N LYS A 137 49.36 17.66 -12.99
CA LYS A 137 48.15 17.15 -13.66
C LYS A 137 46.89 17.37 -12.82
N HIS A 138 45.76 17.50 -13.52
CA HIS A 138 44.43 17.61 -12.92
C HIS A 138 44.06 16.30 -12.21
N ILE A 139 43.99 16.33 -10.88
CA ILE A 139 43.67 15.16 -10.05
C ILE A 139 42.16 15.15 -9.77
N TRP A 140 41.52 14.01 -10.01
CA TRP A 140 40.07 13.79 -9.83
C TRP A 140 39.73 12.96 -8.59
N ASP A 141 40.72 12.45 -7.87
CA ASP A 141 40.48 11.56 -6.74
C ASP A 141 39.97 12.32 -5.50
N PRO A 142 38.74 12.07 -5.01
CA PRO A 142 38.16 12.76 -3.85
C PRO A 142 38.88 12.47 -2.54
N ARG A 143 39.75 11.47 -2.51
CA ARG A 143 40.59 11.14 -1.35
C ARG A 143 41.77 12.08 -1.21
N GLN A 144 42.15 12.81 -2.26
CA GLN A 144 43.29 13.72 -2.24
C GLN A 144 42.85 15.16 -2.03
N LEU A 145 43.45 15.86 -1.06
CA LEU A 145 43.14 17.27 -0.76
C LEU A 145 43.51 18.24 -1.90
N VAL A 146 44.36 17.78 -2.83
CA VAL A 146 44.82 18.53 -4.00
C VAL A 146 43.91 18.37 -5.22
N ALA A 147 42.80 17.64 -5.09
CA ALA A 147 41.83 17.53 -6.18
C ALA A 147 41.34 18.92 -6.60
N TRP A 148 41.23 19.13 -7.90
CA TRP A 148 41.08 20.47 -8.48
C TRP A 148 39.83 21.23 -7.97
N TYR A 149 38.76 20.48 -7.67
CA TYR A 149 37.47 21.01 -7.24
C TYR A 149 37.38 21.35 -5.75
N PHE A 150 38.42 21.04 -4.94
CA PHE A 150 38.51 21.49 -3.55
C PHE A 150 39.13 22.88 -3.39
N GLY A 151 39.67 23.46 -4.48
CA GLY A 151 40.31 24.77 -4.46
C GLY A 151 41.67 24.77 -3.75
N ARG A 152 42.18 25.96 -3.41
CA ARG A 152 43.46 26.16 -2.71
C ARG A 152 43.32 26.60 -1.26
N LYS A 153 42.11 27.02 -0.85
CA LYS A 153 41.81 27.47 0.52
C LYS A 153 40.77 26.53 1.12
N ASN A 154 40.96 26.17 2.38
CA ASN A 154 40.03 25.33 3.16
C ASN A 154 39.72 23.95 2.54
N ASN A 155 40.66 23.36 1.81
CA ASN A 155 40.47 22.12 1.04
C ASN A 155 39.87 20.97 1.88
N LYS A 156 40.23 20.87 3.16
CA LYS A 156 39.69 19.87 4.09
C LYS A 156 38.21 20.07 4.39
N LEU A 157 37.75 21.32 4.52
CA LEU A 157 36.33 21.64 4.70
C LEU A 157 35.55 21.27 3.43
N HIS A 158 36.08 21.62 2.26
CA HIS A 158 35.47 21.26 0.98
C HIS A 158 35.40 19.74 0.77
N GLN A 159 36.44 18.99 1.19
CA GLN A 159 36.41 17.52 1.20
C GLN A 159 35.30 16.98 2.11
N SER A 160 35.19 17.47 3.34
CA SER A 160 34.13 17.06 4.27
C SER A 160 32.73 17.35 3.73
N ILE A 161 32.50 18.55 3.18
CA ILE A 161 31.21 18.93 2.57
C ILE A 161 30.90 18.01 1.37
N PHE A 162 31.89 17.75 0.51
CA PHE A 162 31.71 16.84 -0.62
C PHE A 162 31.35 15.42 -0.17
N THR A 163 32.02 14.89 0.86
CA THR A 163 31.70 13.57 1.41
C THR A 163 30.30 13.52 1.99
N LEU A 164 29.87 14.56 2.69
CA LEU A 164 28.52 14.66 3.24
C LEU A 164 27.47 14.67 2.12
N LEU A 165 27.65 15.52 1.10
CA LEU A 165 26.71 15.64 -0.02
C LEU A 165 26.63 14.35 -0.83
N THR A 166 27.78 13.76 -1.18
CA THR A 166 27.82 12.51 -1.95
C THR A 166 27.23 11.34 -1.17
N TYR A 167 27.59 11.17 0.10
CA TYR A 167 27.00 10.14 0.95
C TYR A 167 25.50 10.32 1.12
N THR A 168 25.03 11.56 1.35
CA THR A 168 23.59 11.85 1.51
C THR A 168 22.82 11.54 0.24
N CYS A 169 23.38 11.88 -0.94
CA CYS A 169 22.78 11.54 -2.23
C CYS A 169 22.73 10.01 -2.45
N LEU A 170 23.82 9.30 -2.17
CA LEU A 170 23.89 7.84 -2.31
C LEU A 170 22.95 7.11 -1.33
N PHE A 171 22.91 7.55 -0.07
CA PHE A 171 22.00 7.00 0.92
C PHE A 171 20.54 7.27 0.54
N GLY A 172 20.21 8.50 0.12
CA GLY A 172 18.88 8.87 -0.31
C GLY A 172 18.42 8.09 -1.55
N THR A 173 19.29 7.90 -2.54
CA THR A 173 18.98 7.09 -3.73
C THR A 173 18.80 5.62 -3.37
N MET A 174 19.64 5.05 -2.51
CA MET A 174 19.48 3.68 -2.02
C MET A 174 18.17 3.51 -1.23
N ALA A 175 17.86 4.43 -0.33
CA ALA A 175 16.62 4.42 0.45
C ALA A 175 15.40 4.50 -0.47
N LEU A 176 15.43 5.35 -1.51
CA LEU A 176 14.39 5.43 -2.52
C LEU A 176 14.25 4.13 -3.32
N ILE A 177 15.35 3.47 -3.67
CA ILE A 177 15.29 2.17 -4.37
C ILE A 177 14.63 1.13 -3.46
N LEU A 178 15.06 1.04 -2.19
CA LEU A 178 14.57 0.04 -1.24
C LEU A 178 13.09 0.24 -0.89
N THR A 179 12.63 1.48 -0.69
CA THR A 179 11.20 1.76 -0.45
C THR A 179 10.34 1.53 -1.69
N ARG A 180 10.93 1.69 -2.89
CA ARG A 180 10.26 1.46 -4.17
C ARG A 180 10.39 0.04 -4.71
N LEU A 181 11.02 -0.88 -3.98
CA LEU A 181 10.99 -2.31 -4.30
C LEU A 181 9.54 -2.78 -4.23
N SER A 182 8.85 -2.70 -5.35
CA SER A 182 7.57 -3.35 -5.58
C SER A 182 7.93 -4.73 -6.08
N GLY A 183 7.68 -5.76 -5.27
CA GLY A 183 7.70 -7.12 -5.80
C GLY A 183 6.69 -7.23 -6.96
N CYS A 184 6.79 -8.29 -7.75
CA CYS A 184 5.67 -8.66 -8.62
C CYS A 184 4.52 -9.11 -7.70
N SER A 185 3.70 -8.14 -7.29
CA SER A 185 2.58 -8.35 -6.41
C SER A 185 1.45 -8.88 -7.28
N ILE A 186 1.14 -10.15 -7.11
CA ILE A 186 0.01 -10.80 -7.77
C ILE A 186 -1.08 -10.92 -6.69
N TYR A 187 -2.29 -10.50 -7.02
CA TYR A 187 -3.47 -10.81 -6.23
C TYR A 187 -4.13 -12.06 -6.83
N GLU A 188 -4.32 -13.09 -6.01
CA GLU A 188 -5.04 -14.30 -6.38
C GLU A 188 -6.27 -14.39 -5.47
N SER A 189 -7.46 -14.24 -6.04
CA SER A 189 -8.72 -14.43 -5.33
C SER A 189 -8.92 -15.91 -4.97
N PRO A 190 -9.62 -16.24 -3.88
CA PRO A 190 -9.98 -17.63 -3.57
C PRO A 190 -11.02 -18.18 -4.57
N ILE A 191 -10.95 -19.49 -4.86
CA ILE A 191 -11.91 -20.20 -5.75
C ILE A 191 -13.34 -19.92 -5.34
N GLY A 192 -14.18 -19.63 -6.34
CA GLY A 192 -15.62 -19.52 -6.22
C GLY A 192 -16.42 -20.60 -6.90
N GLY A 193 -17.58 -20.93 -6.31
CA GLY A 193 -18.55 -21.86 -6.85
C GLY A 193 -19.66 -21.21 -7.71
N GLY A 194 -19.66 -19.88 -7.92
CA GLY A 194 -20.72 -19.20 -8.66
C GLY A 194 -20.50 -19.20 -10.18
N GLU A 195 -21.45 -19.73 -10.96
CA GLU A 195 -21.50 -19.50 -12.40
C GLU A 195 -21.92 -18.04 -12.71
N GLU A 196 -21.02 -17.24 -13.27
CA GLU A 196 -21.36 -15.93 -13.83
C GLU A 196 -22.01 -16.09 -15.19
N LYS A 197 -23.28 -15.68 -15.30
CA LYS A 197 -23.81 -15.18 -16.58
C LYS A 197 -23.84 -13.67 -16.50
N GLN A 198 -22.95 -13.01 -17.25
CA GLN A 198 -23.07 -11.57 -17.52
C GLN A 198 -24.43 -11.31 -18.18
N LEU A 199 -25.38 -10.76 -17.41
CA LEU A 199 -26.64 -10.30 -17.95
C LEU A 199 -26.37 -8.97 -18.67
N ARG A 200 -26.58 -8.94 -19.99
CA ARG A 200 -26.49 -7.69 -20.77
C ARG A 200 -27.55 -6.70 -20.26
N GLN A 201 -27.11 -5.56 -19.74
CA GLN A 201 -28.00 -4.41 -19.55
C GLN A 201 -28.51 -3.95 -20.92
N ILE A 202 -29.82 -4.03 -21.13
CA ILE A 202 -30.48 -3.47 -22.32
C ILE A 202 -31.03 -2.10 -21.91
N VAL A 203 -30.31 -1.04 -22.23
CA VAL A 203 -30.82 0.33 -22.06
C VAL A 203 -31.81 0.62 -23.18
N LYS A 204 -33.11 0.73 -22.85
CA LYS A 204 -34.13 1.23 -23.79
C LYS A 204 -34.13 2.76 -23.75
N ILE A 205 -33.55 3.38 -24.77
CA ILE A 205 -33.60 4.83 -24.94
C ILE A 205 -35.00 5.19 -25.45
N GLN A 206 -35.81 5.84 -24.61
CA GLN A 206 -37.10 6.39 -25.04
C GLN A 206 -36.86 7.77 -25.67
N LYS A 207 -36.80 7.82 -27.00
CA LYS A 207 -36.64 9.07 -27.75
C LYS A 207 -37.97 9.83 -27.76
N VAL A 208 -38.11 10.87 -26.94
CA VAL A 208 -39.24 11.80 -27.05
C VAL A 208 -38.98 12.74 -28.22
N ILE A 209 -39.72 12.58 -29.32
CA ILE A 209 -39.65 13.45 -30.50
C ILE A 209 -40.67 14.57 -30.33
N ASN A 210 -40.24 15.79 -30.00
CA ASN A 210 -41.13 16.95 -30.04
C ASN A 210 -41.40 17.37 -31.49
N LYS A 211 -42.68 17.59 -31.82
CA LYS A 211 -43.10 18.10 -33.13
C LYS A 211 -42.76 19.59 -33.23
N LYS A 212 -41.94 19.97 -34.22
CA LYS A 212 -41.69 21.37 -34.56
C LYS A 212 -42.90 21.91 -35.32
N TYR A 213 -43.65 22.84 -34.72
CA TYR A 213 -44.71 23.54 -35.44
C TYR A 213 -44.07 24.59 -36.35
N VAL A 214 -44.26 24.46 -37.67
CA VAL A 214 -43.90 25.50 -38.63
C VAL A 214 -45.12 26.40 -38.78
N ILE A 215 -45.08 27.57 -38.14
CA ILE A 215 -46.20 28.52 -38.15
C ILE A 215 -46.04 29.44 -39.35
N ASN A 216 -47.11 29.63 -40.12
CA ASN A 216 -47.15 30.61 -41.20
C ASN A 216 -47.22 32.02 -40.59
N PRO A 217 -46.23 32.90 -40.85
CA PRO A 217 -46.16 34.23 -40.23
C PRO A 217 -47.33 35.17 -40.59
N TYR A 218 -48.18 34.81 -41.57
CA TYR A 218 -49.33 35.61 -41.99
C TYR A 218 -50.68 35.14 -41.42
N SER A 219 -50.72 34.15 -40.52
CA SER A 219 -51.98 33.72 -39.90
C SER A 219 -52.43 34.67 -38.81
N SER A 220 -53.70 35.08 -38.82
CA SER A 220 -54.33 36.01 -37.86
C SER A 220 -54.70 35.38 -36.50
N ILE A 221 -54.15 34.21 -36.17
CA ILE A 221 -54.42 33.50 -34.90
C ILE A 221 -53.22 33.69 -33.97
N LEU A 222 -53.45 34.34 -32.83
CA LEU A 222 -52.47 34.48 -31.75
C LEU A 222 -52.25 33.14 -31.06
N PHE A 223 -51.10 32.52 -31.31
CA PHE A 223 -50.65 31.33 -30.60
C PHE A 223 -49.71 31.72 -29.47
N ASN A 224 -49.95 31.19 -28.28
CA ASN A 224 -49.07 31.32 -27.12
C ASN A 224 -48.37 29.97 -26.90
N PRO A 225 -47.20 29.71 -27.53
CA PRO A 225 -46.50 28.45 -27.33
C PRO A 225 -45.93 28.39 -25.90
N PRO A 226 -45.99 27.23 -25.22
CA PRO A 226 -45.34 27.08 -23.92
C PRO A 226 -43.81 27.22 -24.06
N PRO A 227 -43.10 27.61 -22.98
CA PRO A 227 -41.64 27.68 -22.99
C PRO A 227 -41.03 26.32 -23.36
N ILE A 228 -39.94 26.37 -24.11
CA ILE A 228 -39.18 25.19 -24.53
C ILE A 228 -38.32 24.79 -23.33
N ASP A 229 -38.74 23.75 -22.60
CA ASP A 229 -37.91 23.14 -21.57
C ASP A 229 -36.87 22.22 -22.22
N ASP A 230 -35.65 22.25 -21.68
CA ASP A 230 -34.52 21.43 -22.11
C ASP A 230 -34.79 19.93 -21.90
N ILE A 231 -34.29 19.11 -22.83
CA ILE A 231 -34.52 17.66 -22.83
C ILE A 231 -33.66 17.02 -21.74
N GLU A 232 -34.26 16.60 -20.63
CA GLU A 232 -33.66 15.57 -19.79
C GLU A 232 -33.95 14.19 -20.40
N LEU A 233 -32.89 13.48 -20.79
CA LEU A 233 -32.96 12.08 -21.20
C LEU A 233 -33.42 11.24 -20.01
N GLN A 234 -34.69 10.88 -19.95
CA GLN A 234 -35.17 9.86 -19.02
C GLN A 234 -34.70 8.49 -19.51
N VAL A 235 -33.53 8.08 -19.01
CA VAL A 235 -33.06 6.70 -19.14
C VAL A 235 -33.86 5.87 -18.14
N LEU A 236 -34.95 5.26 -18.61
CA LEU A 236 -35.61 4.20 -17.86
C LEU A 236 -34.68 2.99 -17.87
N GLU A 237 -33.81 2.89 -16.87
CA GLU A 237 -33.03 1.70 -16.59
C GLU A 237 -33.98 0.61 -16.03
N VAL A 238 -34.77 0.01 -16.92
CA VAL A 238 -35.52 -1.20 -16.58
C VAL A 238 -34.52 -2.36 -16.57
N THR A 239 -33.74 -2.43 -15.51
CA THR A 239 -32.96 -3.62 -15.15
C THR A 239 -33.97 -4.63 -14.60
N GLU A 240 -34.79 -5.21 -15.47
CA GLU A 240 -35.61 -6.35 -15.09
C GLU A 240 -34.64 -7.48 -14.74
N HIS A 241 -34.46 -7.66 -13.43
CA HIS A 241 -33.59 -8.64 -12.83
C HIS A 241 -34.02 -10.03 -13.30
N LEU A 242 -33.35 -10.58 -14.31
CA LEU A 242 -33.40 -12.01 -14.63
C LEU A 242 -32.61 -12.81 -13.57
N TYR A 243 -32.84 -12.53 -12.29
CA TYR A 243 -32.39 -13.37 -11.21
C TYR A 243 -33.22 -14.65 -11.23
N LYS A 244 -32.62 -15.73 -11.73
CA LYS A 244 -33.21 -17.07 -11.54
C LYS A 244 -32.76 -17.58 -10.18
N ILE A 245 -33.73 -17.93 -9.33
CA ILE A 245 -33.49 -18.60 -8.04
C ILE A 245 -32.56 -19.81 -8.29
N GLY A 246 -31.31 -19.72 -7.85
CA GLY A 246 -30.26 -20.71 -8.11
C GLY A 246 -29.00 -20.20 -8.81
N GLN A 247 -28.99 -18.99 -9.38
CA GLN A 247 -27.73 -18.34 -9.78
C GLN A 247 -26.88 -18.05 -8.53
N GLY A 248 -25.68 -18.65 -8.46
CA GLY A 248 -24.79 -18.61 -7.29
C GLY A 248 -24.91 -19.81 -6.34
N LYS A 249 -25.79 -20.79 -6.59
CA LYS A 249 -25.80 -22.08 -5.86
C LYS A 249 -24.75 -23.04 -6.45
N GLY A 250 -23.48 -22.79 -6.15
CA GLY A 250 -22.45 -23.82 -6.18
C GLY A 250 -22.05 -24.20 -4.76
N ASP A 251 -21.46 -25.39 -4.57
CA ASP A 251 -21.11 -25.96 -3.25
C ASP A 251 -19.93 -25.26 -2.54
N GLY A 252 -19.77 -23.94 -2.68
CA GLY A 252 -18.75 -23.17 -1.96
C GLY A 252 -18.80 -21.65 -2.19
N ALA A 253 -18.50 -20.90 -1.12
CA ALA A 253 -18.35 -19.45 -1.17
C ALA A 253 -17.01 -19.06 -1.82
N GLY A 254 -17.04 -18.30 -2.93
CA GLY A 254 -15.86 -17.61 -3.45
C GLY A 254 -16.08 -16.98 -4.83
N PHE A 255 -14.99 -16.56 -5.47
CA PHE A 255 -15.01 -15.73 -6.68
C PHE A 255 -14.70 -16.51 -7.95
N SER A 256 -15.46 -16.28 -9.03
CA SER A 256 -15.49 -17.05 -10.29
C SER A 256 -14.12 -17.28 -10.97
N ALA A 257 -13.14 -16.40 -10.71
CA ALA A 257 -11.79 -16.45 -11.27
C ALA A 257 -10.68 -16.88 -10.26
N GLY A 258 -11.06 -17.40 -9.08
CA GLY A 258 -10.12 -17.69 -8.00
C GLY A 258 -9.27 -18.95 -8.15
N THR A 259 -8.21 -19.07 -7.34
CA THR A 259 -7.29 -20.22 -7.28
C THR A 259 -7.35 -20.90 -5.91
N THR A 260 -6.92 -22.18 -5.82
CA THR A 260 -6.88 -22.94 -4.55
C THR A 260 -5.93 -22.33 -3.51
N ARG A 261 -4.99 -21.47 -3.96
CA ARG A 261 -4.02 -20.76 -3.12
C ARG A 261 -4.41 -19.33 -2.82
N GLY A 262 -5.43 -18.82 -3.52
CA GLY A 262 -5.89 -17.45 -3.39
C GLY A 262 -6.52 -17.20 -2.03
N LYS A 263 -6.31 -15.99 -1.52
CA LYS A 263 -6.85 -15.53 -0.24
C LYS A 263 -7.42 -14.14 -0.41
N VAL A 264 -8.53 -13.85 0.27
CA VAL A 264 -8.98 -12.46 0.40
C VAL A 264 -7.94 -11.71 1.22
N ARG A 265 -7.37 -10.65 0.65
CA ARG A 265 -6.44 -9.76 1.34
C ARG A 265 -7.09 -8.40 1.50
N PHE A 266 -7.09 -7.89 2.73
CA PHE A 266 -7.53 -6.53 3.03
C PHE A 266 -6.33 -5.58 2.88
N ILE A 267 -6.36 -4.81 1.79
CA ILE A 267 -5.26 -3.90 1.46
C ILE A 267 -5.63 -2.49 1.88
N ARG A 268 -4.89 -1.95 2.85
CA ARG A 268 -5.08 -0.61 3.39
C ARG A 268 -4.08 0.36 2.76
N LEU A 269 -4.56 1.45 2.19
CA LEU A 269 -3.70 2.42 1.51
C LEU A 269 -2.95 3.31 2.50
N LYS A 270 -1.62 3.34 2.37
CA LYS A 270 -0.77 4.37 2.98
C LYS A 270 -0.78 5.62 2.12
N TYR A 271 -1.22 6.73 2.71
CA TYR A 271 -1.20 8.05 2.08
C TYR A 271 -0.50 9.06 2.98
N ASN A 272 -0.06 10.18 2.38
CA ASN A 272 0.57 11.26 3.14
C ASN A 272 -0.49 12.15 3.79
N GLY A 273 -0.22 12.61 5.01
CA GLY A 273 -1.05 13.60 5.71
C GLY A 273 -1.68 13.11 7.01
N GLY A 274 -1.49 11.83 7.35
CA GLY A 274 -1.73 11.30 8.70
C GLY A 274 -2.44 9.96 8.70
N ASP A 275 -2.44 9.32 9.88
CA ASP A 275 -3.44 8.37 10.42
C ASP A 275 -4.10 7.28 9.57
N TRP A 276 -3.57 6.98 8.39
CA TRP A 276 -4.03 5.85 7.56
C TRP A 276 -4.07 4.50 8.30
N GLN A 277 -3.33 4.37 9.41
CA GLN A 277 -3.26 3.18 10.27
C GLN A 277 -4.33 3.11 11.37
N GLN A 278 -5.34 3.98 11.37
CA GLN A 278 -6.36 4.03 12.42
C GLN A 278 -7.04 2.66 12.64
N ASP A 279 -7.22 2.27 13.91
CA ASP A 279 -7.85 1.03 14.37
C ASP A 279 -7.18 -0.28 13.95
N MET A 280 -6.04 -0.21 13.26
CA MET A 280 -5.23 -1.39 12.96
C MET A 280 -4.70 -2.07 14.23
N ASP A 281 -4.37 -1.29 15.27
CA ASP A 281 -3.90 -1.77 16.57
C ASP A 281 -4.99 -2.47 17.39
N ARG A 282 -6.25 -2.28 17.01
CA ARG A 282 -7.42 -2.93 17.60
C ARG A 282 -7.96 -4.08 16.74
N GLY A 283 -7.20 -4.58 15.76
CA GLY A 283 -7.59 -5.74 14.97
C GLY A 283 -8.69 -5.50 13.92
N SER A 284 -9.12 -4.26 13.70
CA SER A 284 -10.26 -3.90 12.82
C SER A 284 -10.20 -4.56 11.43
N ASP A 285 -9.07 -4.40 10.72
CA ASP A 285 -8.85 -4.97 9.39
C ASP A 285 -8.91 -6.51 9.35
N LEU A 286 -8.52 -7.18 10.45
CA LEU A 286 -8.49 -8.64 10.53
C LEU A 286 -9.84 -9.22 10.92
N ASN A 287 -10.59 -8.53 11.75
CA ASN A 287 -11.89 -9.00 12.20
C ASN A 287 -12.90 -8.97 11.07
N LEU A 288 -12.87 -7.96 10.19
CA LEU A 288 -13.71 -7.95 8.98
C LEU A 288 -13.45 -9.17 8.06
N LEU A 289 -12.27 -9.75 8.20
CA LEU A 289 -11.69 -10.75 7.34
C LEU A 289 -11.96 -12.19 7.83
N THR A 290 -12.49 -12.41 9.04
CA THR A 290 -12.58 -13.74 9.67
C THR A 290 -13.81 -14.59 9.33
N ASP A 291 -14.73 -14.14 8.46
CA ASP A 291 -15.96 -14.89 8.15
C ASP A 291 -16.01 -15.41 6.69
N GLY A 292 -16.10 -16.74 6.52
CA GLY A 292 -16.53 -17.40 5.27
C GLY A 292 -15.49 -17.71 4.16
N HIS A 293 -14.28 -17.14 4.16
CA HIS A 293 -13.28 -17.35 3.10
C HIS A 293 -11.85 -17.59 3.63
N PRO A 294 -10.94 -18.22 2.86
CA PRO A 294 -9.53 -18.27 3.24
C PRO A 294 -8.93 -16.86 3.12
N VAL A 295 -8.49 -16.32 4.24
CA VAL A 295 -8.14 -14.90 4.36
C VAL A 295 -6.69 -14.73 4.85
N SER A 296 -6.10 -13.57 4.56
CA SER A 296 -4.79 -13.17 5.07
C SER A 296 -4.76 -13.14 6.60
N ASP A 297 -3.67 -13.62 7.19
CA ASP A 297 -3.44 -13.65 8.64
C ASP A 297 -2.91 -12.33 9.21
N ARG A 298 -2.70 -11.33 8.34
CA ARG A 298 -2.33 -9.96 8.72
C ARG A 298 -2.92 -8.92 7.76
N PRO A 299 -3.20 -7.70 8.24
CA PRO A 299 -3.47 -6.54 7.40
C PRO A 299 -2.31 -6.29 6.44
N GLU A 300 -2.61 -5.71 5.28
CA GLU A 300 -1.61 -5.36 4.29
C GLU A 300 -1.58 -3.85 3.99
N PRO A 301 -0.81 -3.07 4.76
CA PRO A 301 -0.54 -1.68 4.45
C PRO A 301 0.26 -1.53 3.16
N MET A 302 -0.25 -0.73 2.22
CA MET A 302 0.32 -0.59 0.88
C MET A 302 0.45 0.87 0.45
N GLU A 303 1.64 1.27 -0.01
CA GLU A 303 1.79 2.56 -0.69
C GLU A 303 0.97 2.59 -1.99
N ILE A 304 0.28 3.71 -2.26
CA ILE A 304 -0.46 3.92 -3.52
C ILE A 304 0.43 3.66 -4.74
N GLY A 305 1.72 4.05 -4.65
CA GLY A 305 2.69 3.84 -5.71
C GLY A 305 2.91 2.38 -6.14
N ARG A 306 2.54 1.40 -5.30
CA ARG A 306 2.62 -0.04 -5.59
C ARG A 306 1.42 -0.57 -6.37
N LEU A 307 0.29 0.13 -6.43
CA LEU A 307 -0.88 -0.36 -7.17
C LEU A 307 -0.59 -0.58 -8.66
N LYS A 308 0.39 0.16 -9.22
CA LYS A 308 0.86 -0.01 -10.60
C LYS A 308 1.66 -1.31 -10.85
N SER A 309 2.14 -1.99 -9.80
CA SER A 309 2.93 -3.23 -9.98
C SER A 309 2.06 -4.46 -10.16
N PHE A 310 0.75 -4.33 -9.90
CA PHE A 310 -0.20 -5.40 -10.18
C PHE A 310 -0.48 -5.48 -11.69
N PRO A 311 -0.37 -6.67 -12.30
CA PRO A 311 -0.85 -6.89 -13.66
C PRO A 311 -2.36 -6.63 -13.75
N ALA A 312 -2.83 -6.21 -14.92
CA ALA A 312 -4.25 -6.13 -15.21
C ALA A 312 -4.93 -7.48 -14.94
N ARG A 313 -6.13 -7.46 -14.33
CA ARG A 313 -6.91 -8.64 -13.88
C ARG A 313 -6.27 -9.48 -12.76
N LYS A 314 -5.09 -9.10 -12.27
CA LYS A 314 -4.44 -9.69 -11.08
C LYS A 314 -4.15 -8.64 -10.02
N SER A 315 -4.86 -7.52 -10.08
CA SER A 315 -4.89 -6.48 -9.07
C SER A 315 -5.87 -6.84 -7.97
N PRO A 316 -5.67 -6.30 -6.76
CA PRO A 316 -6.69 -6.38 -5.74
C PRO A 316 -8.00 -5.78 -6.27
N PRO A 317 -9.14 -6.43 -6.04
CA PRO A 317 -10.45 -5.92 -6.45
C PRO A 317 -10.88 -4.72 -5.62
N MET A 318 -10.42 -4.64 -4.36
CA MET A 318 -10.72 -3.55 -3.44
C MET A 318 -9.46 -3.12 -2.70
N VAL A 319 -9.33 -1.81 -2.50
CA VAL A 319 -8.44 -1.23 -1.48
C VAL A 319 -9.25 -0.37 -0.52
N TYR A 320 -8.83 -0.34 0.74
CA TYR A 320 -9.47 0.38 1.83
C TYR A 320 -8.64 1.61 2.23
N MET A 321 -9.31 2.68 2.62
CA MET A 321 -8.72 3.94 3.05
C MET A 321 -9.56 4.55 4.17
N THR A 322 -8.93 4.91 5.28
CA THR A 322 -9.56 5.58 6.43
C THR A 322 -8.62 6.61 7.05
N GLY A 323 -9.17 7.52 7.84
CA GLY A 323 -8.45 8.45 8.71
C GLY A 323 -9.29 9.64 9.15
N GLN A 324 -8.67 10.54 9.91
CA GLN A 324 -9.23 11.79 10.46
C GLN A 324 -8.47 13.02 9.95
N GLN A 325 -7.19 12.87 9.62
CA GLN A 325 -6.27 13.93 9.25
C GLN A 325 -6.31 14.22 7.74
N LYS A 326 -5.24 14.83 7.21
CA LYS A 326 -5.23 15.34 5.85
C LYS A 326 -5.01 14.23 4.83
N ILE A 327 -5.77 14.24 3.74
CA ILE A 327 -5.49 13.41 2.57
C ILE A 327 -4.60 14.20 1.59
N SER A 328 -3.38 13.72 1.36
CA SER A 328 -2.42 14.33 0.43
C SER A 328 -1.84 13.30 -0.55
N LEU A 329 -2.24 13.40 -1.82
CA LEU A 329 -1.73 12.57 -2.91
C LEU A 329 -0.94 13.43 -3.90
N SER A 330 0.21 12.92 -4.33
CA SER A 330 0.98 13.51 -5.42
C SER A 330 0.28 13.32 -6.78
N GLY A 331 0.64 14.13 -7.77
CA GLY A 331 0.11 13.98 -9.14
C GLY A 331 0.41 12.61 -9.78
N LYS A 332 1.47 11.92 -9.33
CA LYS A 332 1.77 10.54 -9.75
C LYS A 332 0.80 9.55 -9.12
N GLU A 333 0.53 9.68 -7.82
CA GLU A 333 -0.41 8.82 -7.09
C GLU A 333 -1.84 8.97 -7.61
N ILE A 334 -2.27 10.20 -7.93
CA ILE A 334 -3.58 10.44 -8.57
C ILE A 334 -3.72 9.66 -9.89
N LYS A 335 -2.68 9.66 -10.74
CA LYS A 335 -2.68 8.90 -11.99
C LYS A 335 -2.72 7.39 -11.76
N ILE A 336 -2.00 6.91 -10.75
CA ILE A 336 -1.99 5.47 -10.39
C ILE A 336 -3.36 5.05 -9.87
N MET A 337 -3.98 5.83 -8.99
CA MET A 337 -5.35 5.55 -8.50
C MET A 337 -6.36 5.55 -9.65
N ARG A 338 -6.26 6.49 -10.60
CA ARG A 338 -7.15 6.52 -11.78
C ARG A 338 -7.01 5.25 -12.61
N SER A 339 -5.78 4.84 -12.95
CA SER A 339 -5.53 3.60 -13.71
C SER A 339 -6.02 2.38 -12.91
N TYR A 340 -5.79 2.35 -11.59
CA TYR A 340 -6.29 1.28 -10.73
C TYR A 340 -7.83 1.16 -10.72
N LEU A 341 -8.57 2.27 -10.65
CA LEU A 341 -10.03 2.24 -10.65
C LEU A 341 -10.62 1.94 -12.04
N LEU A 342 -10.01 2.47 -13.11
CA LEU A 342 -10.57 2.40 -14.47
C LEU A 342 -10.04 1.21 -15.28
N GLU A 343 -8.72 0.99 -15.30
CA GLU A 343 -8.08 -0.03 -16.14
C GLU A 343 -8.07 -1.39 -15.46
N ASN A 344 -7.82 -1.41 -14.14
CA ASN A 344 -7.79 -2.62 -13.34
C ASN A 344 -9.17 -3.04 -12.81
N HIS A 345 -10.22 -2.26 -13.13
CA HIS A 345 -11.61 -2.53 -12.72
C HIS A 345 -11.79 -2.71 -11.21
N ALA A 346 -10.93 -2.07 -10.40
CA ALA A 346 -10.96 -2.20 -8.96
C ALA A 346 -11.89 -1.17 -8.30
N MET A 347 -12.02 -1.25 -6.98
CA MET A 347 -12.84 -0.38 -6.15
C MET A 347 -12.03 0.25 -5.02
N LEU A 348 -12.32 1.51 -4.69
CA LEU A 348 -11.85 2.18 -3.48
C LEU A 348 -12.96 2.21 -2.43
N PHE A 349 -12.69 1.68 -1.24
CA PHE A 349 -13.54 1.82 -0.08
C PHE A 349 -12.97 2.88 0.86
N GLY A 350 -13.64 4.04 0.96
CA GLY A 350 -13.34 5.10 1.90
C GLY A 350 -14.20 5.00 3.16
N ASP A 351 -13.58 5.12 4.32
CA ASP A 351 -14.20 5.09 5.64
C ASP A 351 -13.81 6.35 6.42
N ASN A 352 -14.80 7.04 7.00
CA ASN A 352 -14.53 8.25 7.75
C ASN A 352 -14.16 7.92 9.18
N GLY A 353 -12.86 7.76 9.42
CA GLY A 353 -12.31 7.40 10.72
C GLY A 353 -12.53 8.42 11.85
N GLY A 354 -13.23 9.54 11.68
CA GLY A 354 -13.54 10.39 12.85
C GLY A 354 -13.65 11.89 12.64
N SER A 355 -13.65 12.39 11.41
CA SER A 355 -13.51 13.84 11.16
C SER A 355 -14.52 14.36 10.14
N SER A 356 -15.21 15.44 10.50
CA SER A 356 -16.14 16.14 9.61
C SER A 356 -15.43 16.76 8.40
N GLY A 357 -14.14 17.05 8.51
CA GLY A 357 -13.33 17.54 7.40
C GLY A 357 -12.88 16.44 6.43
N TRP A 358 -12.97 15.16 6.80
CA TRP A 358 -12.42 14.07 5.97
C TRP A 358 -13.28 13.79 4.73
N GLU A 359 -14.61 13.90 4.84
CA GLU A 359 -15.53 13.75 3.68
C GLU A 359 -15.14 14.67 2.53
N GLY A 360 -15.01 15.99 2.80
CA GLY A 360 -14.67 16.96 1.77
C GLY A 360 -13.29 16.73 1.15
N GLN A 361 -12.35 16.19 1.93
CA GLN A 361 -11.04 15.81 1.42
C GLN A 361 -11.09 14.57 0.53
N PHE A 362 -11.88 13.56 0.91
CA PHE A 362 -12.10 12.36 0.11
C PHE A 362 -12.77 12.73 -1.22
N ILE A 363 -13.81 13.57 -1.20
CA ILE A 363 -14.47 14.09 -2.40
C ILE A 363 -13.49 14.87 -3.27
N SER A 364 -12.69 15.78 -2.68
CA SER A 364 -11.68 16.55 -3.43
C SER A 364 -10.61 15.65 -4.07
N MET A 365 -10.19 14.60 -3.36
CA MET A 365 -9.29 13.58 -3.89
C MET A 365 -9.95 12.87 -5.08
N MET A 366 -11.20 12.41 -4.93
CA MET A 366 -11.95 11.73 -5.98
C MET A 366 -12.20 12.61 -7.19
N GLN A 367 -12.47 13.92 -7.03
CA GLN A 367 -12.57 14.87 -8.14
C GLN A 367 -11.25 14.99 -8.92
N LYS A 368 -10.10 14.90 -8.24
CA LYS A 368 -8.80 14.88 -8.94
C LYS A 368 -8.57 13.55 -9.65
N ILE A 369 -8.99 12.43 -9.06
CA ILE A 369 -8.85 11.09 -9.65
C ILE A 369 -9.82 10.92 -10.82
N LEU A 370 -11.09 11.26 -10.68
CA LEU A 370 -12.16 11.11 -11.67
C LEU A 370 -12.87 12.47 -11.91
N PRO A 371 -12.26 13.41 -12.66
CA PRO A 371 -12.76 14.78 -12.79
C PRO A 371 -14.08 14.93 -13.56
N LYS A 372 -14.58 13.85 -14.16
CA LYS A 372 -15.83 13.82 -14.93
C LYS A 372 -16.93 13.01 -14.23
N VAL A 373 -16.67 12.52 -13.02
CA VAL A 373 -17.59 11.64 -12.28
C VAL A 373 -17.95 12.34 -10.98
N GLU A 374 -19.23 12.65 -10.85
CA GLU A 374 -19.78 13.21 -9.62
C GLU A 374 -20.25 12.08 -8.69
N PRO A 375 -20.15 12.27 -7.36
CA PRO A 375 -20.67 11.30 -6.41
C PRO A 375 -22.20 11.27 -6.42
N ILE A 376 -22.77 10.08 -6.26
CA ILE A 376 -24.19 9.83 -6.03
C ILE A 376 -24.42 9.29 -4.61
N SER A 377 -25.61 9.50 -4.07
CA SER A 377 -26.04 8.79 -2.87
C SER A 377 -26.27 7.31 -3.18
N VAL A 378 -25.71 6.41 -2.37
CA VAL A 378 -25.93 4.96 -2.48
C VAL A 378 -27.01 4.58 -1.49
N TYR A 379 -28.21 4.30 -2.00
CA TYR A 379 -29.37 3.91 -1.21
C TYR A 379 -29.43 2.38 -0.97
N LEU A 380 -30.25 1.97 0.00
CA LEU A 380 -30.41 0.57 0.43
C LEU A 380 -30.93 -0.38 -0.65
N ASP A 381 -31.47 0.15 -1.76
CA ASP A 381 -31.90 -0.64 -2.90
C ASP A 381 -30.76 -1.04 -3.83
N HIS A 382 -29.60 -0.40 -3.71
CA HIS A 382 -28.39 -0.76 -4.45
C HIS A 382 -27.89 -2.16 -4.07
N THR A 383 -27.36 -2.90 -5.05
CA THR A 383 -26.91 -4.29 -4.85
C THR A 383 -25.89 -4.44 -3.73
N ILE A 384 -25.01 -3.45 -3.53
CA ILE A 384 -24.01 -3.42 -2.45
C ILE A 384 -24.60 -3.39 -1.03
N HIS A 385 -25.87 -3.04 -0.86
CA HIS A 385 -26.58 -3.07 0.43
C HIS A 385 -27.52 -4.27 0.55
N ARG A 386 -27.60 -5.10 -0.49
CA ARG A 386 -28.53 -6.24 -0.56
C ARG A 386 -27.87 -7.61 -0.56
N ILE A 387 -26.63 -7.71 -1.05
CA ILE A 387 -25.96 -9.00 -1.30
C ILE A 387 -24.54 -8.98 -0.72
N PRO A 388 -24.13 -10.06 0.00
CA PRO A 388 -24.94 -11.23 0.36
C PRO A 388 -25.94 -10.98 1.50
N TYR A 389 -25.75 -9.92 2.28
CA TYR A 389 -26.60 -9.61 3.43
C TYR A 389 -27.50 -8.40 3.15
N PRO A 390 -28.83 -8.55 3.21
CA PRO A 390 -29.74 -7.41 3.08
C PRO A 390 -29.67 -6.53 4.33
N LEU A 391 -29.32 -5.25 4.15
CA LEU A 391 -29.24 -4.29 5.25
C LEU A 391 -30.61 -3.63 5.48
N PRO A 392 -31.15 -3.66 6.71
CA PRO A 392 -32.41 -2.97 7.02
C PRO A 392 -32.25 -1.44 7.07
N ARG A 393 -31.02 -0.98 7.34
CA ARG A 393 -30.59 0.42 7.36
C ARG A 393 -29.08 0.49 7.18
N LEU A 394 -28.56 1.65 6.77
CA LEU A 394 -27.12 1.87 6.70
C LEU A 394 -26.56 1.96 8.14
N PRO A 395 -25.62 1.09 8.55
CA PRO A 395 -25.04 1.12 9.88
C PRO A 395 -24.07 2.31 10.02
N ILE A 396 -24.52 3.38 10.67
CA ILE A 396 -23.64 4.51 10.98
C ILE A 396 -23.01 4.31 12.36
N VAL A 397 -21.70 4.09 12.37
CA VAL A 397 -20.86 4.11 13.57
C VAL A 397 -20.28 5.51 13.70
N ALA A 398 -20.37 6.13 14.88
CA ALA A 398 -19.85 7.47 15.18
C ALA A 398 -20.09 8.48 14.03
N PRO A 399 -21.25 9.16 13.97
CA PRO A 399 -21.60 9.99 12.82
C PRO A 399 -20.64 11.19 12.68
N HIS A 400 -19.81 11.19 11.64
CA HIS A 400 -18.84 12.25 11.37
C HIS A 400 -19.14 13.09 10.14
N GLY A 401 -20.09 12.67 9.31
CA GLY A 401 -20.50 13.40 8.11
C GLY A 401 -22.00 13.32 7.90
N ARG A 402 -22.37 13.09 6.64
CA ARG A 402 -23.74 12.88 6.20
C ARG A 402 -24.36 11.56 6.71
N SER A 403 -25.63 11.34 6.41
CA SER A 403 -26.40 10.15 6.82
C SER A 403 -26.47 9.05 5.76
N ASP A 404 -26.02 9.33 4.53
CA ASP A 404 -26.04 8.45 3.38
C ASP A 404 -24.63 8.13 2.88
N ALA A 405 -24.41 6.93 2.35
CA ALA A 405 -23.13 6.60 1.70
C ALA A 405 -23.02 7.28 0.34
N LEU A 406 -21.79 7.59 -0.08
CA LEU A 406 -21.52 8.11 -1.43
C LEU A 406 -20.90 7.06 -2.34
N GLY A 407 -21.19 7.18 -3.62
CA GLY A 407 -20.71 6.29 -4.66
C GLY A 407 -20.22 7.04 -5.88
N TRP A 408 -19.16 6.54 -6.51
CA TRP A 408 -18.73 7.00 -7.83
C TRP A 408 -18.99 5.87 -8.83
N VAL A 409 -19.74 6.16 -9.88
CA VAL A 409 -20.16 5.16 -10.87
C VAL A 409 -19.49 5.44 -12.21
N VAL A 410 -18.89 4.42 -12.80
CA VAL A 410 -18.32 4.45 -14.15
C VAL A 410 -18.81 3.22 -14.90
N ASP A 411 -19.38 3.43 -16.08
CA ASP A 411 -19.91 2.36 -16.94
C ASP A 411 -20.89 1.41 -16.22
N GLY A 412 -21.73 1.97 -15.33
CA GLY A 412 -22.71 1.22 -14.54
C GLY A 412 -22.14 0.45 -13.34
N ARG A 413 -20.83 0.54 -13.08
CA ARG A 413 -20.16 -0.10 -11.94
C ARG A 413 -19.76 0.94 -10.89
N LEU A 414 -19.96 0.61 -9.62
CA LEU A 414 -19.46 1.39 -8.50
C LEU A 414 -17.93 1.22 -8.39
N VAL A 415 -17.18 2.30 -8.62
CA VAL A 415 -15.70 2.31 -8.57
C VAL A 415 -15.15 2.87 -7.26
N ALA A 416 -15.96 3.62 -6.52
CA ALA A 416 -15.63 4.00 -5.16
C ALA A 416 -16.89 4.04 -4.30
N TYR A 417 -16.76 3.61 -3.04
CA TYR A 417 -17.78 3.68 -2.01
C TYR A 417 -17.21 4.44 -0.82
N TYR A 418 -17.92 5.44 -0.33
CA TYR A 418 -17.55 6.22 0.83
C TYR A 418 -18.60 6.05 1.93
N HIS A 419 -18.14 5.62 3.10
CA HIS A 419 -18.94 5.51 4.32
C HIS A 419 -18.72 6.75 5.21
N PRO A 420 -19.80 7.41 5.68
CA PRO A 420 -19.68 8.71 6.37
C PRO A 420 -19.44 8.62 7.89
N GLY A 421 -19.51 7.42 8.46
CA GLY A 421 -19.14 7.13 9.86
C GLY A 421 -17.90 6.24 9.94
N ASP A 422 -17.38 6.03 11.14
CA ASP A 422 -16.18 5.25 11.43
C ASP A 422 -16.51 3.75 11.52
N ILE A 423 -16.71 3.10 10.37
CA ILE A 423 -17.11 1.68 10.37
C ILE A 423 -16.00 0.77 10.91
N GLY A 424 -14.74 1.22 10.82
CA GLY A 424 -13.57 0.56 11.39
C GLY A 424 -13.68 0.29 12.89
N ASP A 425 -14.31 1.20 13.65
CA ASP A 425 -14.56 1.05 15.09
C ASP A 425 -15.48 -0.13 15.41
N ALA A 426 -16.46 -0.44 14.55
CA ALA A 426 -17.29 -1.63 14.73
C ALA A 426 -16.52 -2.93 14.48
N TRP A 427 -15.51 -2.91 13.61
CA TRP A 427 -14.67 -4.08 13.37
C TRP A 427 -13.56 -4.24 14.42
N ALA A 428 -13.26 -3.21 15.22
CA ALA A 428 -12.26 -3.28 16.27
C ALA A 428 -12.60 -4.33 17.35
N ASP A 429 -11.58 -4.78 18.08
CA ASP A 429 -11.72 -5.68 19.22
C ASP A 429 -12.63 -5.06 20.29
N GLY A 430 -13.64 -5.82 20.73
CA GLY A 430 -14.68 -5.31 21.63
C GLY A 430 -15.61 -4.28 20.98
N HIS A 431 -15.55 -4.12 19.66
CA HIS A 431 -16.38 -3.26 18.82
C HIS A 431 -16.37 -1.79 19.24
N SER A 432 -15.32 -1.32 19.93
CA SER A 432 -15.22 0.05 20.47
C SER A 432 -16.47 0.52 21.25
N GLY A 433 -17.21 -0.40 21.87
CA GLY A 433 -18.46 -0.10 22.59
C GLY A 433 -19.67 0.21 21.68
N VAL A 434 -19.57 -0.03 20.38
CA VAL A 434 -20.67 0.07 19.41
C VAL A 434 -21.77 -0.93 19.81
N PRO A 435 -23.06 -0.53 19.76
CA PRO A 435 -24.16 -1.44 20.07
C PRO A 435 -24.21 -2.64 19.12
N ARG A 436 -24.67 -3.78 19.64
CA ARG A 436 -24.70 -5.06 18.91
C ARG A 436 -25.33 -4.99 17.53
N GLU A 437 -26.53 -4.42 17.46
CA GLU A 437 -27.26 -4.28 16.20
C GLU A 437 -26.48 -3.46 15.16
N VAL A 438 -25.70 -2.47 15.60
CA VAL A 438 -24.92 -1.61 14.72
C VAL A 438 -23.65 -2.33 14.26
N TRP A 439 -22.89 -2.95 15.16
CA TRP A 439 -21.67 -3.64 14.74
C TRP A 439 -21.98 -4.87 13.87
N GLU A 440 -23.00 -5.68 14.18
CA GLU A 440 -23.37 -6.84 13.34
C GLU A 440 -23.71 -6.38 11.91
N SER A 441 -24.48 -5.30 11.77
CA SER A 441 -24.79 -4.70 10.47
C SER A 441 -23.55 -4.11 9.78
N SER A 442 -22.60 -3.55 10.53
CA SER A 442 -21.32 -3.06 9.99
C SER A 442 -20.44 -4.18 9.41
N TYR A 443 -20.41 -5.37 10.03
CA TYR A 443 -19.73 -6.53 9.44
C TYR A 443 -20.42 -6.99 8.16
N GLN A 444 -21.76 -7.06 8.16
CA GLN A 444 -22.54 -7.41 6.97
C GLN A 444 -22.29 -6.44 5.82
N LEU A 445 -22.28 -5.12 6.09
CA LEU A 445 -21.93 -4.12 5.09
C LEU A 445 -20.51 -4.31 4.56
N GLY A 446 -19.53 -4.55 5.45
CA GLY A 446 -18.15 -4.83 5.04
C GLY A 446 -18.05 -6.06 4.12
N VAL A 447 -18.75 -7.16 4.45
CA VAL A 447 -18.82 -8.36 3.61
C VAL A 447 -19.47 -8.06 2.26
N ASN A 448 -20.57 -7.29 2.23
CA ASN A 448 -21.20 -6.89 0.98
C ASN A 448 -20.28 -6.06 0.08
N ILE A 449 -19.53 -5.12 0.65
CA ILE A 449 -18.58 -4.29 -0.10
C ILE A 449 -17.47 -5.16 -0.69
N ILE A 450 -16.91 -6.08 0.11
CA ILE A 450 -15.91 -7.05 -0.36
C ILE A 450 -16.49 -7.92 -1.48
N TYR A 451 -17.70 -8.45 -1.29
CA TYR A 451 -18.36 -9.31 -2.27
C TYR A 451 -18.60 -8.58 -3.60
N TYR A 452 -19.17 -7.36 -3.55
CA TYR A 452 -19.41 -6.52 -4.72
C TYR A 452 -18.13 -6.20 -5.48
N ALA A 453 -17.02 -5.94 -4.78
CA ALA A 453 -15.76 -5.63 -5.45
C ALA A 453 -15.17 -6.82 -6.22
N HIS A 454 -15.46 -8.05 -5.81
CA HIS A 454 -14.90 -9.26 -6.42
C HIS A 454 -15.81 -9.91 -7.48
N SER A 455 -17.05 -9.43 -7.61
CA SER A 455 -18.00 -9.76 -8.70
C SER A 455 -17.80 -8.83 -9.88
#